data_AF-A0A641SAE8-F1
#
_entry.id   AF-A0A641SAE8-F1
#
_cell.length_a   1.000
_cell.length_b   1.000
_cell.length_c   1.000
_cell.angle_alpha   90.00
_cell.angle_beta   90.00
_cell.angle_gamma   90.00
#
_symmetry.space_group_name_H-M   'P 1'
#
loop_
_entity.id
_entity.type
_entity.pdbx_description
1 polymer ?
#
loop_
_entity_poly.entity_id
_entity_poly.type
_entity_poly.pdbx_seq_one_letter_code
_entity_poly.pdbx_strand_id
1 'polypeptide(L)'
;MNRFINYYKKIFSQEYMDRTISGGIKSQLTLLLVTIATVLAIFFIIVMFFSIQLYGHEEWGERLWVVYNNFVDPGNQMNETAWSSRLLLGIVSFSGSILLGGVLISTISNIIERRVDVVNTGRMTYR
;
A
#
# COMPACT_ATOMS: atom_id res chain seq x y z
N MET A 1 6.60 20.23 11.66
CA MET A 1 7.40 19.04 11.27
C MET A 1 7.39 17.92 12.31
N ASN A 2 7.75 18.17 13.58
CA ASN A 2 7.96 17.11 14.59
C ASN A 2 6.74 16.24 14.94
N ARG A 3 5.52 16.77 14.83
CA ARG A 3 4.29 15.99 15.12
C ARG A 3 4.04 14.86 14.12
N PHE A 4 4.31 15.09 12.83
CA PHE A 4 4.16 14.07 11.79
C PHE A 4 5.16 12.94 11.98
N ILE A 5 6.43 13.27 12.24
CA ILE A 5 7.50 12.29 12.47
C ILE A 5 7.22 11.46 13.72
N ASN A 6 6.74 12.09 14.80
CA ASN A 6 6.39 11.38 16.02
C ASN A 6 5.16 10.47 15.83
N TYR A 7 4.17 10.92 15.05
CA TYR A 7 3.01 10.08 14.69
C TYR A 7 3.44 8.87 13.86
N TYR A 8 4.33 9.09 12.89
CA TYR A 8 4.88 8.05 12.03
C TYR A 8 5.70 7.02 12.84
N LYS A 9 6.61 7.49 13.71
CA LYS A 9 7.34 6.65 14.67
C LYS A 9 6.41 5.86 15.58
N LYS A 10 5.28 6.45 15.99
CA LYS A 10 4.32 5.77 16.85
C LYS A 10 3.58 4.65 16.13
N ILE A 11 3.19 4.84 14.86
CA ILE A 11 2.50 3.81 14.06
C ILE A 11 3.42 2.61 13.79
N PHE A 12 4.69 2.87 13.46
CA PHE A 12 5.69 1.83 13.21
C PHE A 12 6.45 1.39 14.47
N SER A 13 6.00 1.81 15.65
CA SER A 13 6.54 1.30 16.91
C SER A 13 6.13 -0.15 17.09
N GLN A 14 7.04 -0.98 17.57
CA GLN A 14 6.82 -2.40 17.82
C GLN A 14 5.58 -2.64 18.72
N GLU A 15 5.43 -1.83 19.77
CA GLU A 15 4.28 -1.88 20.67
C GLU A 15 2.94 -1.56 19.97
N TYR A 16 2.95 -0.62 19.02
CA TYR A 16 1.74 -0.25 18.28
C TYR A 16 1.40 -1.29 17.20
N MET A 17 2.41 -1.87 16.55
CA MET A 17 2.27 -2.99 15.64
C MET A 17 1.70 -4.22 16.35
N ASP A 18 2.26 -4.61 17.49
CA ASP A 18 1.78 -5.75 18.28
C ASP A 18 0.35 -5.54 18.76
N ARG A 19 0.02 -4.33 19.22
CA ARG A 19 -1.35 -3.95 19.60
C ARG A 19 -2.30 -3.85 18.41
N THR A 20 -1.80 -3.59 17.22
CA THR A 20 -2.61 -3.51 15.99
C THR A 20 -2.89 -4.89 15.42
N ILE A 21 -1.90 -5.79 15.44
CA ILE A 21 -2.06 -7.19 15.03
C ILE A 21 -3.07 -7.89 15.95
N SER A 22 -2.95 -7.69 17.27
CA SER A 22 -3.91 -8.21 18.27
C SER A 22 -5.18 -7.35 18.43
N GLY A 23 -5.25 -6.22 17.73
CA GLY A 23 -6.26 -5.18 17.93
C GLY A 23 -7.50 -5.28 17.03
N GLY A 24 -8.29 -4.21 17.05
CA GLY A 24 -9.53 -4.09 16.27
C GLY A 24 -9.30 -3.86 14.77
N ILE A 25 -10.30 -4.24 13.97
CA ILE A 25 -10.38 -4.12 12.50
C ILE A 25 -9.88 -2.74 11.99
N LYS A 26 -10.27 -1.65 12.67
CA LYS A 26 -9.89 -0.28 12.28
C LYS A 26 -8.38 -0.04 12.35
N SER A 27 -7.70 -0.60 13.36
CA SER A 27 -6.25 -0.41 13.54
C SER A 27 -5.48 -1.16 12.46
N GLN A 28 -5.88 -2.40 12.15
CA GLN A 28 -5.26 -3.24 11.12
C GLN A 28 -5.35 -2.57 9.74
N LEU A 29 -6.54 -2.08 9.37
CA LEU A 29 -6.74 -1.33 8.13
C LEU A 29 -5.92 -0.03 8.09
N THR A 30 -5.86 0.72 9.20
CA THR A 30 -5.11 1.98 9.23
C THR A 30 -3.61 1.74 9.03
N LEU A 31 -3.04 0.73 9.70
CA LEU A 31 -1.63 0.38 9.56
C LEU A 31 -1.30 -0.10 8.15
N LEU A 32 -2.18 -0.91 7.55
CA LEU A 32 -2.03 -1.37 6.17
C LEU A 32 -2.06 -0.19 5.18
N LEU A 33 -3.06 0.69 5.27
CA LEU A 33 -3.19 1.85 4.38
C LEU A 33 -1.99 2.80 4.49
N VAL A 34 -1.53 3.07 5.72
CA VAL A 34 -0.33 3.88 5.94
C VAL A 34 0.89 3.20 5.31
N THR A 35 1.05 1.89 5.49
CA THR A 35 2.17 1.13 4.90
C THR A 35 2.17 1.22 3.37
N ILE A 36 1.01 1.00 2.72
CA ILE A 36 0.85 1.13 1.27
C ILE A 36 1.20 2.55 0.80
N ALA A 37 0.64 3.57 1.44
CA ALA A 37 0.91 4.97 1.10
C ALA A 37 2.40 5.32 1.22
N THR A 38 3.09 4.75 2.21
CA THR A 38 4.51 5.00 2.42
C THR A 38 5.37 4.33 1.35
N VAL A 39 5.08 3.07 1.02
CA VAL A 39 5.79 2.35 -0.04
C VAL A 39 5.62 3.08 -1.37
N LEU A 40 4.40 3.52 -1.69
CA LEU A 40 4.14 4.36 -2.86
C LEU A 40 4.91 5.68 -2.83
N ALA A 41 4.94 6.37 -1.69
CA ALA A 41 5.70 7.61 -1.55
C ALA A 41 7.21 7.41 -1.75
N ILE A 42 7.77 6.31 -1.24
CA ILE A 42 9.18 5.93 -1.46
C ILE A 42 9.45 5.72 -2.95
N PHE A 43 8.62 4.94 -3.64
CA PHE A 43 8.78 4.72 -5.08
C PHE A 43 8.66 6.01 -5.88
N PHE A 44 7.73 6.89 -5.51
CA PHE A 44 7.62 8.20 -6.14
C PHE A 44 8.89 9.04 -5.96
N ILE A 45 9.44 9.11 -4.75
CA ILE A 45 10.69 9.82 -4.48
C ILE A 45 11.84 9.24 -5.31
N ILE A 46 11.94 7.92 -5.41
CA ILE A 46 12.97 7.24 -6.22
C ILE A 46 12.84 7.63 -7.70
N VAL A 47 11.63 7.57 -8.27
CA VAL A 47 11.39 7.95 -9.68
C VAL A 47 11.77 9.42 -9.92
N MET A 48 11.46 10.31 -8.98
CA MET A 48 11.83 11.72 -9.07
C MET A 48 13.36 11.92 -9.00
N PHE A 49 14.07 11.20 -8.13
CA PHE A 49 15.53 11.30 -7.99
C PHE A 49 16.30 10.77 -9.19
N PHE A 50 15.85 9.65 -9.78
CA PHE A 50 16.53 9.04 -10.92
C PHE A 50 16.20 9.70 -12.27
N SER A 51 15.36 10.75 -12.29
CA SER A 51 14.96 11.48 -13.50
C SER A 51 14.54 10.54 -14.65
N ILE A 52 13.92 9.42 -14.30
CA ILE A 52 13.57 8.39 -15.28
C ILE A 52 12.51 8.98 -16.19
N GLN A 53 12.84 9.10 -17.48
CA GLN A 53 11.88 9.48 -18.52
C GLN A 53 10.88 8.33 -18.66
N LEU A 54 9.81 8.42 -17.87
CA LEU A 54 8.58 7.69 -18.11
C LEU A 54 7.92 8.34 -19.35
N TYR A 55 7.49 7.50 -20.28
CA TYR A 55 7.20 7.83 -21.67
C TYR A 55 6.49 9.19 -21.87
N GLY A 56 7.17 10.20 -22.44
CA GLY A 56 6.53 11.46 -22.87
C GLY A 56 5.89 12.34 -21.79
N HIS A 57 6.03 12.00 -20.50
CA HIS A 57 5.32 12.64 -19.40
C HIS A 57 6.23 13.60 -18.62
N GLU A 58 6.19 14.87 -19.01
CA GLU A 58 6.99 15.94 -18.39
C GLU A 58 6.40 16.41 -17.06
N GLU A 59 5.10 16.22 -16.83
CA GLU A 59 4.44 16.66 -15.61
C GLU A 59 4.60 15.68 -14.44
N TRP A 60 4.83 16.24 -13.25
CA TRP A 60 4.98 15.48 -12.00
C TRP A 60 3.74 14.61 -11.67
N GLY A 61 2.54 15.07 -12.06
CA GLY A 61 1.28 14.36 -11.86
C GLY A 61 1.16 13.11 -12.72
N GLU A 62 1.64 13.16 -13.96
CA GLU A 62 1.64 12.02 -14.87
C GLU A 62 2.63 10.94 -14.42
N ARG A 63 3.80 11.35 -13.89
CA ARG A 63 4.76 10.41 -13.30
C ARG A 63 4.19 9.69 -12.08
N LEU A 64 3.49 10.42 -11.20
CA LEU A 64 2.74 9.81 -10.08
C LEU A 64 1.72 8.80 -10.59
N TRP A 65 0.96 9.18 -11.61
CA TRP A 65 -0.06 8.36 -12.21
C TRP A 65 0.51 7.06 -12.81
N VAL A 66 1.64 7.12 -13.50
CA VAL A 66 2.32 5.94 -14.06
C VAL A 66 2.81 5.01 -12.95
N VAL A 67 3.43 5.55 -11.89
CA VAL A 67 3.87 4.76 -10.72
C VAL A 67 2.69 4.09 -10.04
N TYR A 68 1.60 4.83 -9.81
CA TYR A 68 0.38 4.31 -9.20
C TYR A 68 -0.27 3.21 -10.04
N ASN A 69 -0.44 3.42 -11.35
CA ASN A 69 -1.04 2.42 -12.22
C ASN A 69 -0.23 1.13 -12.24
N ASN A 70 1.09 1.23 -12.38
CA ASN A 70 1.93 0.03 -12.37
C ASN A 70 1.95 -0.65 -11.00
N PHE A 71 1.82 0.10 -9.91
CA PHE A 71 1.72 -0.47 -8.56
C PHE A 71 0.41 -1.24 -8.36
N VAL A 72 -0.71 -0.71 -8.85
CA VAL A 72 -2.01 -1.38 -8.73
C VAL A 72 -2.15 -2.53 -9.72
N ASP A 73 -1.64 -2.35 -10.94
CA ASP A 73 -1.74 -3.30 -12.03
C ASP A 73 -0.38 -3.47 -12.76
N PRO A 74 0.28 -4.64 -12.61
CA PRO A 74 1.51 -4.96 -13.33
C PRO A 74 1.39 -4.97 -14.85
N GLY A 75 0.18 -5.14 -15.39
CA GLY A 75 -0.05 -5.32 -16.84
C GLY A 75 0.29 -4.08 -17.69
N ASN A 76 0.41 -2.91 -17.06
CA ASN A 76 0.61 -1.64 -17.77
C ASN A 76 2.07 -1.34 -18.17
N GLN A 77 3.01 -2.25 -17.88
CA GLN A 77 4.44 -2.07 -18.19
C GLN A 77 4.78 -2.15 -19.69
N MET A 78 3.85 -2.59 -20.53
CA MET A 78 4.10 -2.85 -21.95
C MET A 78 4.40 -1.58 -22.77
N ASN A 79 4.06 -0.39 -22.25
CA ASN A 79 4.24 0.88 -22.96
C ASN A 79 5.65 1.49 -22.81
N GLU A 80 6.46 1.00 -21.86
CA GLU A 80 7.79 1.57 -21.59
C GLU A 80 8.87 0.83 -22.40
N THR A 81 9.81 1.55 -23.01
CA THR A 81 10.83 0.98 -23.91
C THR A 81 12.21 0.83 -23.27
N ALA A 82 12.53 1.62 -22.24
CA ALA A 82 13.82 1.59 -21.57
C ALA A 82 13.93 0.45 -20.53
N TRP A 83 15.03 -0.32 -20.58
CA TRP A 83 15.28 -1.45 -19.68
C TRP A 83 15.33 -1.04 -18.19
N SER A 84 15.94 0.11 -17.88
CA SER A 84 16.02 0.63 -16.51
C SER A 84 14.65 1.02 -15.95
N SER A 85 13.82 1.69 -16.75
CA SER A 85 12.43 2.04 -16.39
C SER A 85 11.59 0.78 -16.17
N ARG A 86 11.73 -0.22 -17.04
CA ARG A 86 11.04 -1.52 -16.91
C ARG A 86 11.43 -2.26 -15.64
N LEU A 87 12.70 -2.25 -15.26
CA LEU A 87 13.15 -2.91 -14.03
C LEU A 87 12.56 -2.24 -12.79
N LEU A 88 12.58 -0.91 -12.73
CA LEU A 88 12.02 -0.17 -11.61
C LEU A 88 10.50 -0.35 -11.53
N LEU A 89 9.79 -0.20 -12.64
CA LEU A 89 8.36 -0.46 -12.70
C LEU A 89 8.05 -1.92 -12.36
N GLY A 90 8.91 -2.86 -12.76
CA GLY A 90 8.92 -4.27 -12.35
C GLY A 90 8.83 -4.43 -10.83
N ILE A 91 9.74 -3.75 -10.12
CA ILE A 91 9.81 -3.77 -8.65
C ILE A 91 8.58 -3.09 -8.03
N VAL A 92 8.12 -1.97 -8.60
CA VAL A 92 6.91 -1.26 -8.15
C VAL A 92 5.69 -2.17 -8.25
N SER A 93 5.48 -2.82 -9.40
CA SER A 93 4.36 -3.73 -9.65
C SER A 93 4.43 -4.99 -8.79
N PHE A 94 5.62 -5.56 -8.61
CA PHE A 94 5.81 -6.71 -7.72
C PHE A 94 5.44 -6.36 -6.27
N SER A 95 5.91 -5.20 -5.79
CA SER A 95 5.60 -4.72 -4.45
C SER A 95 4.10 -4.45 -4.28
N GLY A 96 3.47 -3.86 -5.28
CA GLY A 96 2.04 -3.58 -5.28
C GLY A 96 1.18 -4.85 -5.32
N SER A 97 1.57 -5.86 -6.10
CA SER A 97 0.91 -7.18 -6.11
C SER A 97 0.96 -7.87 -4.74
N ILE A 98 2.10 -7.82 -4.05
CA ILE A 98 2.22 -8.36 -2.69
C ILE A 98 1.33 -7.58 -1.72
N LEU A 99 1.43 -6.25 -1.71
CA LEU A 99 0.75 -5.42 -0.72
C LEU A 99 -0.76 -5.37 -0.93
N LEU A 100 -1.23 -5.20 -2.17
CA LEU A 100 -2.64 -5.12 -2.53
C LEU A 100 -3.24 -6.52 -2.72
N GLY A 101 -2.63 -7.35 -3.57
CA GLY A 101 -3.14 -8.69 -3.87
C GLY A 101 -2.96 -9.70 -2.74
N GLY A 102 -1.85 -9.61 -2.01
CA GLY A 102 -1.58 -10.50 -0.88
C GLY A 102 -2.11 -9.97 0.45
N VAL A 103 -1.48 -8.91 0.95
CA VAL A 103 -1.68 -8.45 2.34
C VAL A 103 -3.02 -7.76 2.54
N LEU A 104 -3.44 -6.89 1.61
CA LEU A 104 -4.72 -6.17 1.73
C LEU A 104 -5.91 -7.13 1.60
N ILE A 105 -5.91 -8.01 0.59
CA ILE A 105 -6.97 -9.00 0.42
C ILE A 105 -7.06 -9.95 1.62
N SER A 106 -5.93 -10.48 2.10
CA SER A 106 -5.94 -11.36 3.28
C SER A 106 -6.43 -10.64 4.54
N THR A 107 -6.05 -9.37 4.72
CA THR A 107 -6.53 -8.56 5.85
C THR A 107 -8.03 -8.35 5.77
N ILE A 108 -8.57 -7.99 4.59
CA ILE A 108 -10.02 -7.82 4.39
C ILE A 108 -10.76 -9.15 4.58
N SER A 109 -10.24 -10.24 4.03
CA SER A 109 -10.82 -11.57 4.18
C SER A 109 -10.94 -11.97 5.65
N ASN A 110 -9.87 -11.80 6.42
CA ASN A 110 -9.87 -12.06 7.87
C ASN A 110 -10.86 -11.15 8.63
N ILE A 111 -10.99 -9.88 8.23
CA ILE A 111 -11.99 -8.97 8.80
C ILE A 111 -13.42 -9.45 8.52
N ILE A 112 -13.70 -9.92 7.30
CA ILE A 112 -15.02 -10.43 6.92
C ILE A 112 -15.32 -11.71 7.67
N GLU A 113 -14.37 -12.65 7.74
CA GLU A 113 -14.51 -13.91 8.46
C GLU A 113 -14.87 -13.67 9.93
N ARG A 114 -14.14 -12.79 10.61
CA ARG A 114 -14.45 -12.39 12.00
C ARG A 114 -15.84 -11.78 12.14
N ARG A 115 -16.35 -11.04 11.14
CA ARG A 115 -17.72 -10.49 11.18
C ARG A 115 -18.76 -11.58 10.97
N VAL A 116 -18.53 -12.47 10.01
CA VAL A 116 -19.41 -13.62 9.71
C VAL A 116 -19.50 -14.53 10.94
N ASP A 117 -18.40 -14.81 11.63
CA ASP A 117 -18.38 -15.60 12.85
C ASP A 117 -19.21 -15.00 13.99
N VAL A 118 -19.18 -13.67 14.14
CA VAL A 118 -20.03 -12.98 15.14
C VAL A 118 -21.52 -13.16 14.84
N VAL A 119 -21.89 -13.19 13.55
CA VAL A 119 -23.28 -13.48 13.12
C VAL A 119 -23.62 -14.94 13.39
N ASN A 120 -22.77 -15.88 12.95
CA ASN A 120 -23.01 -17.32 13.06
C ASN A 120 -23.06 -17.81 14.51
N THR A 121 -22.29 -17.21 15.41
CA THR A 121 -22.28 -17.57 16.84
C THR A 121 -23.42 -16.95 17.66
N GLY A 122 -24.34 -16.22 17.02
CA GLY A 122 -25.52 -15.64 17.68
C GLY A 122 -25.19 -14.53 18.68
N ARG A 123 -23.97 -14.00 18.68
CA ARG A 123 -23.54 -12.91 19.57
C ARG A 123 -23.92 -11.52 19.05
N MET A 124 -24.57 -11.45 17.89
CA MET A 124 -25.18 -10.23 17.37
C MET A 124 -26.36 -9.82 18.26
N THR A 125 -26.08 -8.94 19.21
CA THR A 125 -27.11 -8.18 19.92
C THR A 125 -27.50 -6.99 19.06
N TYR A 126 -28.66 -7.07 18.41
CA TYR A 126 -29.28 -5.90 17.78
C TYR A 126 -29.62 -4.91 18.90
N ARG A 127 -29.03 -3.71 18.83
CA ARG A 127 -29.47 -2.54 19.59
C ARG A 127 -30.41 -1.72 18.75
#